data_AF-A0A432ZZT4-F1
#
_entry.id   AF-A0A432ZZT4-F1
#
_cell.length_a   1.000
_cell.length_b   1.000
_cell.length_c   1.000
_cell.angle_alpha   90.00
_cell.angle_beta   90.00
_cell.angle_gamma   90.00
#
_symmetry.space_group_name_H-M   'P 1'
#
loop_
_entity.id
_entity.type
_entity.pdbx_description
1 polymer ?
#
loop_
_entity_poly.entity_id
_entity_poly.type
_entity_poly.pdbx_seq_one_letter_code
_entity_poly.pdbx_strand_id
1 'polypeptide(L)'
;LEPVSELESRDAEGFTVLLKVIDAGRNQSEQNPTLFIEGLRQELSKFIPIPEIRMTLEYSSKSRSSAGLYFELTFSAHKYLTNEVNSDDSATHLAMLIKNLQTTNLQYGNYTKYLDQAVPAII
;
A
#
# COMPACT_ATOMS: atom_id res chain seq x y z
N LEU A 1 22.29 -33.49 -14.32
CA LEU A 1 22.30 -32.02 -14.10
C LEU A 1 20.88 -31.56 -14.35
N GLU A 2 20.05 -31.60 -13.32
CA GLU A 2 18.68 -31.07 -13.36
C GLU A 2 18.75 -29.54 -13.27
N PRO A 3 17.84 -28.81 -13.93
CA PRO A 3 17.88 -27.36 -13.93
C PRO A 3 17.45 -26.81 -12.58
N VAL A 4 18.26 -25.92 -12.03
CA VAL A 4 17.92 -25.09 -10.87
C VAL A 4 16.83 -24.11 -11.31
N SER A 5 15.56 -24.50 -11.17
CA SER A 5 14.41 -23.63 -11.48
C SER A 5 13.25 -23.82 -10.51
N GLU A 6 13.52 -24.27 -9.27
CA GLU A 6 12.50 -24.47 -8.22
C GLU A 6 12.74 -23.63 -6.96
N LEU A 7 13.71 -22.71 -6.96
CA LEU A 7 13.94 -21.79 -5.83
C LEU A 7 13.13 -20.49 -5.94
N GLU A 8 12.48 -20.25 -7.08
CA GLU A 8 11.63 -19.08 -7.27
C GLU A 8 10.17 -19.43 -6.94
N SER A 9 9.67 -18.93 -5.80
CA SER A 9 8.25 -18.65 -5.49
C SER A 9 7.69 -19.20 -4.16
N ARG A 10 8.42 -20.00 -3.38
CA ARG A 10 7.78 -20.70 -2.25
C ARG A 10 7.63 -19.94 -0.93
N ASP A 11 8.26 -18.77 -0.74
CA ASP A 11 8.28 -18.08 0.57
C ASP A 11 7.88 -16.59 0.55
N ALA A 12 7.23 -16.12 -0.52
CA ALA A 12 6.69 -14.76 -0.56
C ALA A 12 5.29 -14.73 0.08
N GLU A 13 5.18 -14.22 1.31
CA GLU A 13 3.88 -13.98 1.95
C GLU A 13 3.28 -12.68 1.37
N GLY A 14 2.02 -12.74 0.96
CA GLY A 14 1.27 -11.60 0.44
C GLY A 14 0.45 -10.92 1.54
N PHE A 15 0.48 -9.59 1.60
CA PHE A 15 -0.17 -8.78 2.62
C PHE A 15 -1.10 -7.81 1.95
N THR A 16 -2.28 -7.64 2.52
CA THR A 16 -3.26 -6.67 2.04
C THR A 16 -3.54 -5.66 3.14
N VAL A 17 -3.41 -4.39 2.76
CA VAL A 17 -3.63 -3.23 3.62
C VAL A 17 -4.82 -2.45 3.06
N LEU A 18 -5.81 -2.15 3.91
CA LEU A 18 -6.93 -1.30 3.56
C LEU A 18 -6.56 0.17 3.77
N LEU A 19 -6.56 0.93 2.69
CA LEU A 19 -6.37 2.37 2.70
C LEU A 19 -7.73 3.04 2.53
N LYS A 20 -8.05 4.02 3.36
CA LYS A 20 -9.18 4.93 3.11
C LYS A 20 -8.64 6.29 2.71
N VAL A 21 -9.29 6.96 1.77
CA VAL A 21 -9.00 8.36 1.47
C VAL A 21 -10.11 9.28 1.98
N ILE A 22 -9.73 10.49 2.37
CA ILE A 22 -10.65 11.57 2.72
C ILE A 22 -11.41 12.08 1.50
N ASP A 23 -12.48 12.85 1.70
CA ASP A 23 -13.35 13.36 0.62
C ASP A 23 -12.58 14.16 -0.45
N ALA A 24 -11.58 14.93 -0.06
CA ALA A 24 -10.72 15.64 -1.02
C ALA A 24 -9.96 14.66 -1.95
N GLY A 25 -9.47 13.55 -1.40
CA GLY A 25 -8.82 12.50 -2.19
C GLY A 25 -9.80 11.76 -3.09
N ARG A 26 -11.02 11.52 -2.62
CA ARG A 26 -12.10 10.96 -3.45
C ARG A 26 -12.36 11.82 -4.67
N ASN A 27 -12.55 13.12 -4.47
CA ASN A 27 -12.80 14.07 -5.58
C ASN A 27 -11.64 14.07 -6.59
N GLN A 28 -10.39 13.98 -6.12
CA GLN A 28 -9.22 13.86 -7.00
C GLN A 28 -9.21 12.54 -7.77
N SER A 29 -9.52 11.42 -7.11
CA SER A 29 -9.60 10.11 -7.77
C SER A 29 -10.71 10.06 -8.82
N GLU A 30 -11.84 10.72 -8.62
CA GLU A 30 -12.96 10.72 -9.57
C GLU A 30 -12.62 11.51 -10.86
N GLN A 31 -11.71 12.49 -10.78
CA GLN A 31 -11.24 13.25 -11.96
C GLN A 31 -10.31 12.44 -12.85
N ASN A 32 -9.37 11.69 -12.25
CA ASN A 32 -8.46 10.83 -12.99
C ASN A 32 -8.06 9.59 -12.14
N PRO A 33 -8.86 8.52 -12.18
CA PRO A 33 -8.69 7.38 -11.28
C PRO A 33 -7.38 6.62 -11.52
N THR A 34 -6.98 6.45 -12.78
CA THR A 34 -5.74 5.77 -13.14
C THR A 34 -4.52 6.52 -12.58
N LEU A 35 -4.45 7.82 -12.82
CA LEU A 35 -3.32 8.63 -12.34
C LEU A 35 -3.26 8.66 -10.81
N PHE A 36 -4.42 8.73 -10.15
CA PHE A 36 -4.49 8.71 -8.69
C PHE A 36 -3.96 7.40 -8.11
N ILE A 37 -4.38 6.25 -8.65
CA ILE A 37 -3.93 4.93 -8.21
C ILE A 37 -2.43 4.75 -8.45
N GLU A 38 -1.95 5.06 -9.65
CA GLU A 38 -0.53 4.94 -10.00
C GLU A 38 0.35 5.85 -9.13
N GLY A 39 -0.07 7.11 -8.95
CA GLY A 39 0.63 8.07 -8.12
C GLY A 39 0.65 7.68 -6.64
N LEU A 40 -0.48 7.22 -6.10
CA LEU A 40 -0.56 6.75 -4.71
C LEU A 40 0.33 5.52 -4.50
N ARG A 41 0.29 4.54 -5.40
CA ARG A 41 1.13 3.34 -5.34
C ARG A 41 2.62 3.68 -5.40
N GLN A 42 3.02 4.59 -6.30
CA GLN A 42 4.40 5.02 -6.45
C GLN A 42 4.91 5.81 -5.24
N GLU A 43 4.06 6.61 -4.60
CA GLU A 43 4.45 7.29 -3.36
C GLU A 43 4.63 6.28 -2.23
N LEU A 44 3.69 5.37 -2.05
CA LEU A 44 3.75 4.34 -1.00
C LEU A 44 5.00 3.45 -1.13
N SER A 45 5.42 3.09 -2.35
CA SER A 45 6.64 2.31 -2.60
C SER A 45 7.94 3.02 -2.21
N LYS A 46 7.93 4.35 -2.07
CA LYS A 46 9.08 5.12 -1.58
C LYS A 46 9.19 5.13 -0.05
N PHE A 47 8.08 4.89 0.64
CA PHE A 47 8.00 4.96 2.10
C PHE A 47 7.99 3.59 2.77
N ILE A 48 7.59 2.54 2.05
CA ILE A 48 7.67 1.16 2.49
C ILE A 48 8.90 0.55 1.82
N PRO A 49 9.75 -0.21 2.53
CA PRO A 49 10.94 -0.85 1.97
C PRO A 49 10.57 -2.08 1.11
N ILE A 50 9.62 -1.92 0.18
CA ILE A 50 9.17 -2.95 -0.75
C ILE A 50 9.19 -2.34 -2.16
N PRO A 51 9.80 -3.03 -3.14
CA PRO A 51 9.83 -2.55 -4.52
C PRO A 51 8.42 -2.36 -5.10
N GLU A 52 8.24 -1.28 -5.86
CA GLU A 52 6.96 -0.94 -6.50
C GLU A 52 6.39 -2.07 -7.37
N ILE A 53 7.26 -2.86 -8.02
CA ILE A 53 6.90 -4.01 -8.86
C ILE A 53 6.22 -5.14 -8.09
N ARG A 54 6.35 -5.16 -6.75
CA ARG A 54 5.72 -6.13 -5.87
C ARG A 54 4.48 -5.58 -5.17
N MET A 55 4.03 -4.38 -5.56
CA MET A 55 2.84 -3.73 -5.03
C MET A 55 1.74 -3.67 -6.09
N THR A 56 0.54 -3.99 -5.66
CA THR A 56 -0.70 -3.84 -6.42
C THR A 56 -1.65 -2.98 -5.60
N LEU A 57 -2.30 -2.00 -6.23
CA LEU A 57 -3.25 -1.12 -5.58
C LEU A 57 -4.55 -1.13 -6.37
N GLU A 58 -5.64 -1.56 -5.73
CA GLU A 58 -6.93 -1.74 -6.38
C GLU A 58 -8.07 -1.15 -5.55
N TYR A 59 -9.20 -0.86 -6.18
CA TYR A 59 -10.40 -0.46 -5.45
C TYR A 59 -10.91 -1.61 -4.58
N SER A 60 -11.10 -1.34 -3.29
CA SER A 60 -11.74 -2.32 -2.40
C SER A 60 -13.23 -2.43 -2.70
N SER A 61 -13.80 -3.62 -2.50
CA SER A 61 -15.26 -3.81 -2.47
C SER A 61 -15.96 -2.86 -1.47
N LYS A 62 -15.26 -2.43 -0.42
CA LYS A 62 -15.72 -1.46 0.60
C LYS A 62 -15.97 -0.06 0.03
N SER A 63 -15.38 0.29 -1.12
CA SER A 63 -15.62 1.54 -1.86
C SER A 63 -17.02 1.66 -2.45
N ARG A 64 -17.76 0.55 -2.52
CA ARG A 64 -19.16 0.56 -2.98
C ARG A 64 -20.12 1.09 -1.91
N SER A 65 -19.66 1.27 -0.67
CA SER A 65 -20.45 1.92 0.38
C SER A 65 -20.41 3.44 0.24
N SER A 66 -21.46 4.14 0.64
CA SER A 66 -21.47 5.61 0.69
C SER A 66 -20.46 6.20 1.69
N ALA A 67 -19.83 5.35 2.52
CA ALA A 67 -18.99 5.72 3.66
C ALA A 67 -17.48 5.86 3.34
N GLY A 68 -17.14 6.34 2.14
CA GLY A 68 -15.76 6.71 1.76
C GLY A 68 -15.21 5.91 0.57
N LEU A 69 -14.00 6.30 0.13
CA LEU A 69 -13.27 5.62 -0.94
C LEU A 69 -12.11 4.82 -0.36
N TYR A 70 -12.06 3.53 -0.69
CA TYR A 70 -11.13 2.55 -0.14
C TYR A 70 -10.29 1.87 -1.22
N PHE A 71 -9.04 1.59 -0.89
CA PHE A 71 -8.13 0.84 -1.73
C PHE A 71 -7.54 -0.32 -0.95
N GLU A 72 -7.35 -1.45 -1.62
CA GLU A 72 -6.57 -2.56 -1.12
C GLU A 72 -5.18 -2.47 -1.74
N LEU A 73 -4.19 -2.15 -0.90
CA LEU A 73 -2.79 -2.25 -1.27
C LEU A 73 -2.32 -3.66 -0.92
N THR A 74 -2.09 -4.48 -1.94
CA THR A 74 -1.50 -5.80 -1.77
C THR A 74 -0.03 -5.76 -2.13
N PHE A 75 0.83 -6.32 -1.28
CA PHE A 75 2.25 -6.44 -1.57
C PHE A 75 2.83 -7.75 -1.10
N SER A 76 3.89 -8.20 -1.75
CA SER A 76 4.66 -9.37 -1.33
C SER A 76 6.06 -8.96 -0.86
N ALA A 77 6.45 -9.46 0.31
CA ALA A 77 7.82 -9.33 0.80
C ALA A 77 8.38 -10.72 1.08
N HIS A 78 9.68 -10.92 0.82
CA HIS A 78 10.32 -12.20 1.09
C HIS A 78 10.74 -12.28 2.55
N LYS A 79 10.41 -13.40 3.19
CA LYS A 79 10.76 -13.69 4.59
C LYS A 79 12.29 -13.75 4.85
N TYR A 80 13.09 -13.93 3.81
CA TYR A 80 14.52 -14.26 3.92
C TYR A 80 15.48 -13.32 3.17
N LEU A 81 15.00 -12.21 2.58
CA LEU A 81 15.91 -11.22 2.03
C LEU A 81 16.48 -10.39 3.19
N THR A 82 17.77 -10.52 3.47
CA THR A 82 18.50 -9.87 4.58
C THR A 82 18.45 -8.33 4.57
N ASN A 83 17.94 -7.73 3.50
CA ASN A 83 17.75 -6.29 3.32
C ASN A 83 16.27 -5.88 3.09
N GLU A 84 15.33 -6.82 3.07
CA GLU A 84 13.89 -6.52 3.01
C GLU A 84 13.30 -6.76 4.40
N VAL A 85 12.60 -5.75 4.91
CA VAL A 85 11.88 -5.84 6.18
C VAL A 85 10.82 -6.92 6.05
N ASN A 86 10.66 -7.77 7.07
CA ASN A 86 9.61 -8.78 7.13
C ASN A 86 8.28 -8.14 6.72
N SER A 87 7.47 -8.89 6.00
CA SER A 87 6.26 -8.41 5.39
C SER A 87 5.21 -7.96 6.42
N ASP A 88 5.16 -8.59 7.60
CA ASP A 88 4.41 -8.13 8.78
C ASP A 88 4.92 -6.77 9.30
N ASP A 89 6.24 -6.61 9.38
CA ASP A 89 6.87 -5.37 9.83
C ASP A 89 6.63 -4.25 8.81
N SER A 90 6.56 -4.56 7.52
CA SER A 90 6.24 -3.60 6.45
C SER A 90 4.78 -3.15 6.52
N ALA A 91 3.84 -4.08 6.73
CA ALA A 91 2.43 -3.76 6.93
C ALA A 91 2.21 -2.92 8.21
N THR A 92 2.89 -3.30 9.29
CA THR A 92 2.89 -2.57 10.57
C THR A 92 3.51 -1.19 10.43
N HIS A 93 4.64 -1.07 9.73
CA HIS A 93 5.29 0.21 9.46
C HIS A 93 4.37 1.13 8.65
N LEU A 94 3.76 0.62 7.58
CA LEU A 94 2.80 1.39 6.79
C LEU A 94 1.61 1.85 7.64
N ALA A 95 1.04 0.97 8.46
CA ALA A 95 -0.05 1.33 9.35
C ALA A 95 0.34 2.42 10.36
N MET A 96 1.55 2.36 10.92
CA MET A 96 2.08 3.40 11.79
C MET A 96 2.27 4.73 11.06
N LEU A 97 2.80 4.72 9.82
CA LEU A 97 2.96 5.93 9.03
C LEU A 97 1.60 6.60 8.75
N ILE A 98 0.60 5.81 8.36
CA ILE A 98 -0.77 6.31 8.09
C ILE A 98 -1.43 6.85 9.35
N LYS A 99 -1.35 6.12 10.48
CA LYS A 99 -1.92 6.55 11.76
C LYS A 99 -1.31 7.87 12.27
N ASN A 100 -0.08 8.17 11.87
CA ASN A 100 0.66 9.37 12.25
C ASN A 100 0.86 10.32 11.07
N LEU A 101 -0.04 10.33 10.08
CA LEU A 101 0.11 11.05 8.81
C LEU A 101 0.60 12.49 9.00
N GLN A 102 -0.01 13.23 9.93
CA GLN A 102 0.29 14.65 10.23
C GLN A 102 1.73 14.91 10.71
N THR A 103 2.47 13.87 11.06
CA THR A 103 3.83 13.95 11.59
C THR A 103 4.83 13.12 10.79
N THR A 104 4.38 12.46 9.72
CA THR A 104 5.22 11.61 8.88
C THR A 104 5.41 12.25 7.51
N ASN A 105 6.37 11.74 6.73
CA ASN A 105 6.63 12.27 5.39
C ASN A 105 5.47 12.03 4.40
N LEU A 106 4.54 11.11 4.72
CA LEU A 106 3.35 10.84 3.89
C LEU A 106 2.46 12.06 3.70
N GLN A 107 2.38 13.00 4.67
CA GLN A 107 1.57 14.21 4.49
C GLN A 107 2.07 15.14 3.39
N TYR A 108 3.33 14.99 2.95
CA TYR A 108 3.93 15.84 1.94
C TYR A 108 3.89 15.23 0.53
N GLY A 109 3.40 14.00 0.39
CA GLY A 109 3.14 13.41 -0.92
C GLY A 109 1.94 14.06 -1.60
N ASN A 110 1.91 14.00 -2.94
CA ASN A 110 0.81 14.54 -3.73
C ASN A 110 -0.49 13.74 -3.55
N TYR A 111 -0.37 12.43 -3.31
CA TYR A 111 -1.50 11.52 -3.19
C TYR A 111 -1.65 10.93 -1.78
N THR A 112 -0.53 10.60 -1.13
CA THR A 112 -0.51 10.02 0.24
C THR A 112 -1.05 10.97 1.30
N LYS A 113 -1.03 12.30 1.07
CA LYS A 113 -1.67 13.30 1.94
C LYS A 113 -3.19 13.13 2.08
N TYR A 114 -3.83 12.40 1.16
CA TYR A 114 -5.27 12.16 1.20
C TYR A 114 -5.66 10.92 2.01
N LEU A 115 -4.70 10.17 2.56
CA LEU A 115 -4.99 9.00 3.38
C LEU A 115 -5.68 9.42 4.68
N ASP A 116 -6.73 8.70 5.06
CA ASP A 116 -7.45 8.90 6.31
C ASP A 116 -6.73 8.15 7.44
N GLN A 117 -6.13 8.90 8.36
CA GLN A 117 -5.41 8.35 9.53
C GLN A 117 -6.31 7.58 10.50
N ALA A 118 -7.65 7.73 10.42
CA ALA A 118 -8.59 7.07 11.31
C ALA A 118 -8.85 5.60 10.95
N VAL A 119 -8.51 5.17 9.73
CA VAL A 119 -8.68 3.77 9.32
C VAL A 119 -7.37 3.01 9.56
N PRO A 120 -7.38 1.99 10.45
CA PRO A 120 -6.21 1.14 10.62
C PRO A 120 -5.95 0.40 9.31
N ALA A 121 -4.70 0.45 8.87
CA ALA A 121 -4.34 0.04 7.53
C ALA A 121 -4.33 -1.48 7.34
N ILE A 122 -4.33 -2.30 8.40
CA ILE A 122 -4.19 -3.76 8.30
C ILE A 122 -5.58 -4.44 8.34
N ILE A 123 -5.79 -5.43 7.47
CA ILE A 123 -7.03 -6.25 7.38
C ILE A 123 -6.87 -7.54 8.19
#